data_AF-A0A3A8ZTV3-F1
#
_entry.id   AF-A0A3A8ZTV3-F1
#
_cell.length_a   1.000
_cell.length_b   1.000
_cell.length_c   1.000
_cell.angle_alpha   90.00
_cell.angle_beta   90.00
_cell.angle_gamma   90.00
#
_symmetry.space_group_name_H-M   'P 1'
#
loop_
_entity.id
_entity.type
_entity.pdbx_description
1 polymer ?
#
loop_
_entity_poly.entity_id
_entity_poly.type
_entity_poly.pdbx_seq_one_letter_code
_entity_poly.pdbx_strand_id
1 'polypeptide(L)'
;MMKLQFITAALVAGAISAGPILAPATQETDFAIIIDQGLGMGLDKKDGSFYEMDKLVAQRGTGLFVKAAPKWEDAVADSTMTITGNGQEWIFPAKDYDEEWELIDYTDSGQNQWQPGEYLITVKLGDLECEREVCFRDMKNIRILAVPVTACYSGEIETLNQLDDSLDDFTRKVYPLGSEDLEWNLYEGENKTRTLNGGGADLDTVRGRYGIWRTLSGMKKDDYDLVIGFVPRNMRPGGESAQRTVTGFTFGKGTVVISLEDTSPEVTVAHEIGHCYNLGDEYANGTFCLAYNMVPYGMEGKDAQNPLKTVSGDCPYIKGGLGNAKQGTGTVISKEQYAYDSMTNELIDREMTSLMGLSGYSADEYWCTTDTWNTMYSALSQ
;
A
#
# COMPACT_ATOMS: atom_id res chain seq x y z
N MET A 1 -43.06 47.24 -62.51
CA MET A 1 -43.64 45.88 -62.39
C MET A 1 -42.47 44.92 -62.24
N MET A 2 -42.30 44.25 -61.09
CA MET A 2 -42.77 42.86 -60.86
C MET A 2 -42.34 41.93 -61.99
N LYS A 3 -41.71 40.78 -61.81
CA LYS A 3 -41.53 39.88 -60.66
C LYS A 3 -40.46 38.86 -61.10
N LEU A 4 -39.54 38.50 -60.21
CA LEU A 4 -39.38 37.15 -59.64
C LEU A 4 -38.75 36.10 -60.59
N GLN A 5 -37.47 35.80 -60.38
CA GLN A 5 -36.91 34.46 -60.59
C GLN A 5 -36.02 34.10 -59.40
N PHE A 6 -36.36 32.96 -58.78
CA PHE A 6 -35.64 32.33 -57.69
C PHE A 6 -34.33 31.72 -58.21
N ILE A 7 -33.21 31.98 -57.52
CA ILE A 7 -32.07 31.05 -57.49
C ILE A 7 -31.64 30.84 -56.03
N THR A 8 -31.72 29.56 -55.69
CA THR A 8 -31.27 28.75 -54.57
C THR A 8 -30.09 29.30 -53.75
N ALA A 9 -30.27 29.30 -52.43
CA ALA A 9 -29.22 29.55 -51.44
C ALA A 9 -28.26 28.36 -51.35
N ALA A 10 -26.96 28.63 -51.46
CA ALA A 10 -25.89 27.76 -50.98
C ALA A 10 -25.14 28.54 -49.88
N LEU A 11 -25.39 28.18 -48.63
CA LEU A 11 -24.66 28.70 -47.47
C LEU A 11 -23.47 27.77 -47.23
N VAL A 12 -22.27 28.24 -47.57
CA VAL A 12 -21.02 27.62 -47.12
C VAL A 12 -20.68 28.26 -45.77
N ALA A 13 -20.99 27.57 -44.69
CA ALA A 13 -20.51 27.93 -43.36
C ALA A 13 -19.08 27.38 -43.20
N GLY A 14 -18.09 28.26 -43.23
CA GLY A 14 -16.72 27.95 -42.88
C GLY A 14 -16.61 27.69 -41.38
N ALA A 15 -16.11 26.50 -41.02
CA ALA A 15 -15.83 26.13 -39.65
C ALA A 15 -14.60 26.90 -39.14
N ILE A 16 -14.78 27.70 -38.09
CA ILE A 16 -13.69 28.22 -37.26
C ILE A 16 -13.33 27.09 -36.30
N SER A 17 -12.15 26.50 -36.47
CA SER A 17 -11.59 25.55 -35.52
C SER A 17 -11.28 26.28 -34.21
N ALA A 18 -12.10 26.07 -33.18
CA ALA A 18 -11.71 26.36 -31.81
C ALA A 18 -10.57 25.41 -31.45
N GLY A 19 -9.34 25.93 -31.37
CA GLY A 19 -8.22 25.22 -30.78
C GLY A 19 -8.51 24.89 -29.31
N PRO A 20 -7.88 23.85 -28.75
CA PRO A 20 -8.08 23.51 -27.35
C PRO A 20 -7.70 24.70 -26.48
N ILE A 21 -8.64 25.13 -25.65
CA ILE A 21 -8.39 26.06 -24.55
C ILE A 21 -7.42 25.34 -23.63
N LEU A 22 -6.15 25.75 -23.66
CA LEU A 22 -5.17 25.36 -22.64
C LEU A 22 -5.77 25.74 -21.28
N ALA A 23 -5.92 24.74 -20.43
CA ALA A 23 -6.19 24.97 -19.01
C ALA A 23 -5.11 25.92 -18.47
N PRO A 24 -5.46 26.87 -17.59
CA PRO A 24 -4.43 27.69 -16.96
C PRO A 24 -3.47 26.76 -16.21
N ALA A 25 -2.17 26.94 -16.45
CA ALA A 25 -1.14 26.28 -15.68
C ALA A 25 -1.42 26.50 -14.20
N THR A 26 -1.60 25.41 -13.45
CA THR A 26 -1.55 25.43 -12.00
C THR A 26 -0.25 26.11 -11.61
N GLN A 27 -0.35 27.17 -10.81
CA GLN A 27 0.81 27.75 -10.15
C GLN A 27 1.49 26.59 -9.40
N GLU A 28 2.70 26.20 -9.81
CA GLU A 28 3.57 25.36 -8.99
C GLU A 28 3.70 26.11 -7.65
N THR A 29 3.06 25.59 -6.62
CA THR A 29 3.36 26.01 -5.26
C THR A 29 4.73 25.42 -4.97
N ASP A 30 5.76 26.26 -4.93
CA ASP A 30 7.15 25.93 -4.55
C ASP A 30 7.29 25.37 -3.11
N PHE A 31 6.17 24.96 -2.51
CA PHE A 31 6.00 24.76 -1.09
C PHE A 31 4.86 23.76 -0.80
N ALA A 32 5.13 22.72 -0.02
CA ALA A 32 4.11 21.77 0.44
C ALA A 32 4.44 21.26 1.86
N ILE A 33 3.47 21.31 2.78
CA ILE A 33 3.59 20.67 4.10
C ILE A 33 3.31 19.18 3.92
N ILE A 34 4.28 18.34 4.23
CA ILE A 34 4.19 16.88 4.10
C ILE A 34 4.15 16.27 5.50
N ILE A 35 3.07 15.54 5.77
CA ILE A 35 2.87 14.77 7.01
C ILE A 35 2.89 13.31 6.63
N ASP A 36 3.92 12.61 7.07
CA ASP A 36 4.28 11.32 6.49
C ASP A 36 4.19 10.21 7.53
N GLN A 37 3.45 9.16 7.22
CA GLN A 37 3.31 7.97 8.05
C GLN A 37 3.61 6.69 7.27
N GLY A 38 4.10 6.82 6.04
CA GLY A 38 4.37 5.72 5.13
C GLY A 38 4.62 6.22 3.71
N LEU A 39 3.80 7.17 3.26
CA LEU A 39 3.97 7.89 2.01
C LEU A 39 3.64 9.37 2.23
N GLY A 40 4.58 10.27 1.98
CA GLY A 40 4.37 11.71 2.06
C GLY A 40 3.52 12.24 0.91
N MET A 41 3.73 11.69 -0.29
CA MET A 41 3.01 12.10 -1.51
C MET A 41 2.36 10.90 -2.23
N GLY A 42 1.10 11.09 -2.60
CA GLY A 42 0.35 10.20 -3.48
C GLY A 42 0.62 10.52 -4.95
N LEU A 43 0.38 9.55 -5.82
CA LEU A 43 0.44 9.73 -7.28
C LEU A 43 -0.99 9.79 -7.86
N ASP A 44 -1.36 10.88 -8.55
CA ASP A 44 -2.62 10.95 -9.29
C ASP A 44 -2.50 10.18 -10.61
N LYS A 45 -3.26 9.10 -10.72
CA LYS A 45 -3.32 8.26 -11.91
C LYS A 45 -3.90 8.94 -13.16
N LYS A 46 -4.53 10.09 -13.07
CA LYS A 46 -5.11 10.80 -14.21
C LYS A 46 -4.07 11.55 -15.02
N ASP A 47 -3.10 12.15 -14.34
CA ASP A 47 -2.11 13.03 -14.97
C ASP A 47 -0.66 12.79 -14.52
N GLY A 48 -0.45 11.92 -13.53
CA GLY A 48 0.86 11.58 -12.98
C GLY A 48 1.40 12.63 -12.00
N SER A 49 0.58 13.60 -11.59
CA SER A 49 0.98 14.59 -10.59
C SER A 49 1.07 13.98 -9.19
N PHE A 50 1.91 14.59 -8.34
CA PHE A 50 1.99 14.22 -6.93
C PHE A 50 1.07 15.12 -6.10
N TYR A 51 0.46 14.56 -5.06
CA TYR A 51 -0.37 15.28 -4.10
C TYR A 51 -0.03 14.86 -2.67
N GLU A 52 -0.22 15.75 -1.70
CA GLU A 52 0.06 15.45 -0.30
C GLU A 52 -0.93 14.41 0.24
N MET A 53 -0.42 13.33 0.84
CA MET A 53 -1.28 12.33 1.47
C MET A 53 -2.00 12.93 2.68
N ASP A 54 -3.31 12.70 2.79
CA ASP A 54 -4.19 13.26 3.83
C ASP A 54 -4.82 12.20 4.76
N LYS A 55 -4.58 10.92 4.47
CA LYS A 55 -5.13 9.78 5.20
C LYS A 55 -4.24 9.40 6.38
N LEU A 56 -4.31 10.20 7.44
CA LEU A 56 -3.48 10.09 8.63
C LEU A 56 -4.14 9.30 9.75
N VAL A 57 -3.33 8.48 10.42
CA VAL A 57 -3.68 7.52 11.45
C VAL A 57 -3.22 8.03 12.81
N ALA A 58 -4.12 8.01 13.79
CA ALA A 58 -3.79 8.33 15.16
C ALA A 58 -2.81 7.31 15.74
N GLN A 59 -1.98 7.73 16.70
CA GLN A 59 -1.04 6.88 17.44
C GLN A 59 -0.03 6.14 16.54
N ARG A 60 0.25 6.69 15.36
CA ARG A 60 1.27 6.21 14.42
C ARG A 60 2.43 7.21 14.34
N GLY A 61 3.66 6.69 14.23
CA GLY A 61 4.85 7.51 14.02
C GLY A 61 4.73 8.36 12.76
N THR A 62 5.05 9.65 12.89
CA THR A 62 4.78 10.67 11.88
C THR A 62 6.04 11.49 11.62
N GLY A 63 6.53 11.47 10.39
CA GLY A 63 7.53 12.39 9.87
C GLY A 63 6.89 13.74 9.53
N LEU A 64 7.63 14.81 9.81
CA LEU A 64 7.18 16.19 9.60
C LEU A 64 8.14 16.87 8.65
N PHE A 65 7.70 17.08 7.41
CA PHE A 65 8.54 17.61 6.35
C PHE A 65 7.88 18.78 5.64
N VAL A 66 8.70 19.59 4.99
CA VAL A 66 8.22 20.62 4.06
C VAL A 66 9.02 20.54 2.79
N LYS A 67 8.34 20.32 1.67
CA LYS A 67 8.97 20.47 0.36
C LYS A 67 9.14 21.95 0.06
N ALA A 68 10.37 22.36 -0.22
CA ALA A 68 10.71 23.75 -0.51
C ALA A 68 11.85 23.82 -1.51
N ALA A 69 11.72 24.65 -2.54
CA ALA A 69 12.77 24.85 -3.53
C ALA A 69 14.10 25.35 -2.88
N PRO A 70 15.28 25.05 -3.47
CA PRO A 70 16.60 25.39 -2.89
C PRO A 70 16.83 26.85 -2.52
N LYS A 71 16.10 27.78 -3.15
CA LYS A 71 16.15 29.21 -2.82
C LYS A 71 15.77 29.53 -1.36
N TRP A 72 15.13 28.59 -0.65
CA TRP A 72 14.70 28.75 0.73
C TRP A 72 15.68 28.19 1.77
N GLU A 73 16.80 27.59 1.34
CA GLU A 73 17.80 26.98 2.23
C GLU A 73 18.28 27.95 3.32
N ASP A 74 18.61 29.20 2.96
CA ASP A 74 19.06 30.23 3.92
C ASP A 74 18.01 30.56 4.99
N ALA A 75 16.72 30.34 4.71
CA ALA A 75 15.62 30.61 5.64
C ALA A 75 15.36 29.46 6.62
N VAL A 76 15.98 28.29 6.42
CA VAL A 76 15.76 27.07 7.21
C VAL A 76 16.17 27.27 8.67
N ALA A 77 17.27 27.99 8.92
CA ALA A 77 17.80 28.19 10.26
C ALA A 77 16.81 28.86 11.24
N ASP A 78 15.92 29.70 10.71
CA ASP A 78 14.88 30.41 11.48
C ASP A 78 13.48 29.79 11.27
N SER A 79 13.40 28.69 10.53
CA SER A 79 12.13 28.08 10.16
C SER A 79 11.51 27.28 11.29
N THR A 80 10.20 27.38 11.44
CA THR A 80 9.44 26.68 12.48
C THR A 80 8.14 26.11 11.93
N MET A 81 7.84 24.88 12.34
CA MET A 81 6.53 24.26 12.18
C MET A 81 5.80 24.33 13.52
N THR A 82 4.63 24.95 13.52
CA THR A 82 3.71 24.96 14.67
C THR A 82 2.55 24.04 14.35
N ILE A 83 2.23 23.13 15.26
CA ILE A 83 1.05 22.29 15.17
C ILE A 83 0.13 22.68 16.33
N THR A 84 -1.14 22.94 16.05
CA THR A 84 -2.14 23.28 17.05
C THR A 84 -3.32 22.33 16.92
N GLY A 85 -3.72 21.71 18.02
CA GLY A 85 -4.85 20.78 18.04
C GLY A 85 -5.08 20.23 19.44
N ASN A 86 -6.30 19.76 19.72
CA ASN A 86 -6.66 19.19 21.02
C ASN A 86 -6.35 20.11 22.23
N GLY A 87 -6.42 21.44 22.04
CA GLY A 87 -6.13 22.44 23.07
C GLY A 87 -4.66 22.57 23.44
N GLN A 88 -3.76 22.03 22.62
CA GLN A 88 -2.31 22.07 22.78
C GLN A 88 -1.66 22.69 21.55
N GLU A 89 -0.45 23.22 21.75
CA GLU A 89 0.41 23.79 20.72
C GLU A 89 1.80 23.18 20.85
N TRP A 90 2.36 22.74 19.73
CA TRP A 90 3.70 22.18 19.63
C TRP A 90 4.49 22.97 18.59
N ILE A 91 5.75 23.28 18.91
CA ILE A 91 6.63 24.07 18.05
C ILE A 91 7.88 23.25 17.77
N PHE A 92 8.13 23.02 16.49
CA PHE A 92 9.26 22.24 15.98
C PHE A 92 10.16 23.18 15.17
N PRO A 93 11.39 23.47 15.63
CA PRO A 93 12.37 24.13 14.78
C PRO A 93 12.83 23.20 13.67
N ALA A 94 13.16 23.75 12.50
CA ALA A 94 13.78 22.96 11.44
C ALA A 94 15.12 22.37 11.92
N LYS A 95 15.38 21.13 11.53
CA LYS A 95 16.62 20.41 11.82
C LYS A 95 17.66 20.62 10.75
N ASP A 96 17.27 20.34 9.51
CA ASP A 96 18.16 20.41 8.34
C ASP A 96 17.34 20.58 7.05
N TYR A 97 18.04 20.93 5.97
CA TYR A 97 17.51 20.93 4.61
C TYR A 97 18.26 19.91 3.77
N ASP A 98 17.50 19.02 3.16
CA ASP A 98 18.02 18.02 2.24
C ASP A 98 17.89 18.54 0.79
N GLU A 99 19.04 18.89 0.19
CA GLU A 99 19.11 19.38 -1.18
C GLU A 99 18.68 18.34 -2.23
N GLU A 100 18.90 17.04 -1.99
CA GLU A 100 18.51 15.98 -2.94
C GLU A 100 16.99 15.85 -3.01
N TRP A 101 16.35 16.00 -1.85
CA TRP A 101 14.92 15.83 -1.70
C TRP A 101 14.10 17.12 -1.79
N GLU A 102 14.78 18.26 -1.72
CA GLU A 102 14.19 19.58 -1.54
C GLU A 102 13.26 19.61 -0.31
N LEU A 103 13.68 18.96 0.79
CA LEU A 103 12.90 18.79 2.01
C LEU A 103 13.54 19.47 3.21
N ILE A 104 12.75 20.16 4.01
CA ILE A 104 13.12 20.62 5.35
C ILE A 104 12.54 19.64 6.37
N ASP A 105 13.38 19.10 7.25
CA ASP A 105 12.98 18.16 8.31
C ASP A 105 12.64 18.90 9.61
N TYR A 106 11.46 18.62 10.17
CA TYR A 106 10.99 19.09 11.48
C TYR A 106 10.69 17.94 12.44
N THR A 107 10.97 16.69 12.04
CA THR A 107 10.63 15.50 12.78
C THR A 107 11.29 15.51 14.16
N ASP A 108 10.55 15.29 15.23
CA ASP A 108 11.09 15.20 16.59
C ASP A 108 10.87 13.81 17.19
N SER A 109 11.88 13.24 17.83
CA SER A 109 11.77 11.89 18.41
C SER A 109 10.96 11.85 19.72
N GLY A 110 10.68 13.01 20.32
CA GLY A 110 9.88 13.12 21.54
C GLY A 110 8.37 13.21 21.29
N GLN A 111 7.94 13.83 20.19
CA GLN A 111 6.54 14.00 19.82
C GLN A 111 6.32 13.74 18.32
N ASN A 112 6.10 12.46 17.96
CA ASN A 112 5.85 12.03 16.58
C ASN A 112 4.58 11.18 16.42
N GLN A 113 3.75 11.08 17.46
CA GLN A 113 2.47 10.36 17.43
C GLN A 113 1.33 11.27 17.88
N TRP A 114 0.22 11.23 17.16
CA TRP A 114 -0.87 12.19 17.33
C TRP A 114 -2.13 11.48 17.83
N GLN A 115 -2.83 12.11 18.76
CA GLN A 115 -4.15 11.63 19.20
C GLN A 115 -5.18 11.85 18.08
N PRO A 116 -6.30 11.11 18.07
CA PRO A 116 -7.37 11.38 17.12
C PRO A 116 -7.87 12.83 17.26
N GLY A 117 -8.12 13.49 16.14
CA GLY A 117 -8.59 14.88 16.12
C GLY A 117 -8.17 15.67 14.89
N GLU A 118 -8.65 16.91 14.84
CA GLU A 118 -8.30 17.91 13.83
C GLU A 118 -7.15 18.78 14.34
N TYR A 119 -6.21 19.07 13.45
CA TYR A 119 -5.00 19.83 13.72
C TYR A 119 -4.76 20.85 12.61
N LEU A 120 -4.29 22.03 13.00
CA LEU A 120 -3.76 23.04 12.09
C LEU A 120 -2.24 23.01 12.17
N ILE A 121 -1.60 22.92 11.01
CA ILE A 121 -0.14 22.95 10.87
C ILE A 121 0.22 24.25 10.17
N THR A 122 1.03 25.07 10.82
CA THR A 122 1.49 26.36 10.30
C THR A 122 3.01 26.33 10.18
N VAL A 123 3.56 26.57 9.00
CA VAL A 123 5.01 26.66 8.78
C VAL A 123 5.39 28.10 8.48
N LYS A 124 6.39 28.61 9.19
CA LYS A 124 7.02 29.91 8.93
C LYS A 124 8.43 29.68 8.37
N LEU A 125 8.67 30.11 7.14
CA LEU A 125 9.94 29.99 6.45
C LEU A 125 10.34 31.35 5.85
N GLY A 126 11.20 32.07 6.56
CA GLY A 126 11.51 33.47 6.24
C GLY A 126 10.26 34.34 6.32
N ASP A 127 9.92 35.01 5.20
CA ASP A 127 8.72 35.85 5.10
C ASP A 127 7.46 35.06 4.67
N LEU A 128 7.60 33.75 4.40
CA LEU A 128 6.46 32.90 4.04
C LEU A 128 5.82 32.28 5.28
N GLU A 129 4.50 32.23 5.24
CA GLU A 129 3.68 31.47 6.17
C GLU A 129 2.71 30.62 5.34
N CYS A 130 2.62 29.33 5.63
CA CYS A 130 1.62 28.44 5.05
C CYS A 130 0.92 27.63 6.13
N GLU A 131 -0.28 27.18 5.79
CA GLU A 131 -1.14 26.45 6.70
C GLU A 131 -1.70 25.21 6.02
N ARG A 132 -1.85 24.13 6.78
CA ARG A 132 -2.50 22.89 6.36
C ARG A 132 -3.33 22.33 7.51
N GLU A 133 -4.61 22.10 7.26
CA GLU A 133 -5.48 21.36 8.16
C GLU A 133 -5.33 19.86 7.90
N VAL A 134 -5.24 19.08 8.97
CA VAL A 134 -5.17 17.61 8.90
C VAL A 134 -6.03 16.95 9.97
N CYS A 135 -6.40 15.69 9.75
CA CYS A 135 -7.18 14.90 10.68
C CYS A 135 -6.54 13.53 10.91
N PHE A 136 -6.18 13.24 12.16
CA PHE A 136 -5.74 11.92 12.58
C PHE A 136 -6.95 11.12 13.05
N ARG A 137 -7.10 9.88 12.55
CA ARG A 137 -8.23 9.01 12.90
C ARG A 137 -7.79 7.73 13.57
N ASP A 138 -8.60 7.27 14.51
CA ASP A 138 -8.45 5.93 15.06
C ASP A 138 -8.79 4.88 13.99
N MET A 139 -7.99 3.83 13.94
CA MET A 139 -8.27 2.68 13.09
C MET A 139 -8.93 1.59 13.92
N LYS A 140 -9.58 0.66 13.22
CA LYS A 140 -10.08 -0.57 13.82
C LYS A 140 -8.92 -1.53 14.05
N ASN A 141 -8.84 -2.10 15.24
CA ASN A 141 -7.92 -3.20 15.54
C ASN A 141 -8.16 -4.38 14.59
N ILE A 142 -7.08 -4.91 14.02
CA ILE A 142 -7.06 -6.17 13.28
C ILE A 142 -6.59 -7.27 14.23
N ARG A 143 -7.49 -8.19 14.59
CA ARG A 143 -7.15 -9.33 15.46
C ARG A 143 -6.82 -10.55 14.62
N ILE A 144 -5.57 -11.00 14.71
CA ILE A 144 -5.05 -12.13 13.93
C ILE A 144 -4.82 -13.34 14.85
N LEU A 145 -5.31 -14.50 14.42
CA LEU A 145 -4.89 -15.79 14.96
C LEU A 145 -3.84 -16.43 14.02
N ALA A 146 -2.59 -16.47 14.47
CA ALA A 146 -1.47 -17.09 13.77
C ALA A 146 -1.34 -18.57 14.17
N VAL A 147 -1.48 -19.46 13.20
CA VAL A 147 -1.60 -20.91 13.42
C VAL A 147 -0.43 -21.63 12.74
N PRO A 148 0.54 -22.19 13.48
CA PRO A 148 1.50 -23.13 12.91
C PRO A 148 0.77 -24.40 12.45
N VAL A 149 1.07 -24.88 11.24
CA VAL A 149 0.38 -26.02 10.63
C VAL A 149 1.36 -27.15 10.33
N THR A 150 1.00 -28.38 10.74
CA THR A 150 1.58 -29.60 10.17
C THR A 150 0.84 -29.93 8.87
N ALA A 151 1.58 -30.01 7.77
CA ALA A 151 1.02 -30.20 6.45
C ALA A 151 1.66 -31.38 5.70
N CYS A 152 0.96 -31.87 4.68
CA CYS A 152 1.44 -32.91 3.79
C CYS A 152 1.80 -32.32 2.42
N TYR A 153 2.90 -32.75 1.83
CA TYR A 153 3.41 -32.33 0.51
C TYR A 153 3.77 -33.56 -0.29
N SER A 154 2.97 -33.90 -1.31
CA SER A 154 3.22 -35.07 -2.15
C SER A 154 3.41 -36.38 -1.35
N GLY A 155 2.74 -36.51 -0.19
CA GLY A 155 2.83 -37.65 0.73
C GLY A 155 3.85 -37.50 1.87
N GLU A 156 4.67 -36.46 1.88
CA GLU A 156 5.61 -36.14 2.97
C GLU A 156 4.96 -35.23 4.01
N ILE A 157 5.03 -35.60 5.29
CA ILE A 157 4.46 -34.79 6.39
C ILE A 157 5.57 -33.94 7.00
N GLU A 158 5.32 -32.63 7.11
CA GLU A 158 6.21 -31.69 7.78
C GLU A 158 5.47 -30.88 8.83
N THR A 159 6.13 -30.67 9.96
CA THR A 159 5.58 -29.95 11.11
C THR A 159 6.34 -28.66 11.33
N LEU A 160 5.60 -27.56 11.40
CA LEU A 160 6.10 -26.31 11.93
C LEU A 160 5.92 -26.27 13.45
N ASN A 161 7.04 -26.17 14.18
CA ASN A 161 7.07 -26.24 15.64
C ASN A 161 6.98 -24.88 16.34
N GLN A 162 7.34 -23.81 15.65
CA GLN A 162 7.37 -22.45 16.19
C GLN A 162 7.18 -21.42 15.07
N LEU A 163 6.67 -20.25 15.44
CA LEU A 163 6.64 -19.06 14.59
C LEU A 163 7.59 -18.02 15.16
N ASP A 164 8.10 -17.18 14.26
CA ASP A 164 8.78 -15.96 14.66
C ASP A 164 7.71 -14.93 15.09
N ASP A 165 7.98 -14.23 16.17
CA ASP A 165 7.09 -13.22 16.75
C ASP A 165 7.14 -11.90 15.96
N SER A 166 8.02 -11.78 14.95
CA SER A 166 8.20 -10.58 14.10
C SER A 166 7.47 -10.63 12.74
N LEU A 167 6.73 -11.70 12.45
CA LEU A 167 6.09 -11.89 11.13
C LEU A 167 5.04 -10.81 10.79
N ASP A 168 4.56 -10.05 11.77
CA ASP A 168 3.63 -8.93 11.58
C ASP A 168 4.30 -7.56 11.48
N ASP A 169 5.61 -7.44 11.77
CA ASP A 169 6.34 -6.16 11.79
C ASP A 169 6.23 -5.43 10.44
N PHE A 170 6.41 -6.16 9.34
CA PHE A 170 6.26 -5.58 8.01
C PHE A 170 4.84 -5.09 7.74
N THR A 171 3.82 -5.78 8.26
CA THR A 171 2.42 -5.35 8.13
C THR A 171 2.18 -4.04 8.89
N ARG A 172 2.70 -3.91 10.13
CA ARG A 172 2.64 -2.65 10.90
C ARG A 172 3.33 -1.51 10.18
N LYS A 173 4.43 -1.82 9.50
CA LYS A 173 5.24 -0.86 8.75
C LYS A 173 4.48 -0.25 7.57
N VAL A 174 3.81 -1.07 6.77
CA VAL A 174 3.27 -0.65 5.46
C VAL A 174 1.78 -0.35 5.45
N TYR A 175 1.03 -0.70 6.50
CA TYR A 175 -0.40 -0.42 6.59
C TYR A 175 -0.71 0.80 7.46
N PRO A 176 -1.84 1.48 7.20
CA PRO A 176 -2.31 2.60 8.01
C PRO A 176 -2.84 2.07 9.36
N LEU A 177 -1.92 1.79 10.28
CA LEU A 177 -2.18 1.24 11.61
C LEU A 177 -1.45 2.08 12.66
N GLY A 178 -2.15 2.44 13.74
CA GLY A 178 -1.56 2.91 14.97
C GLY A 178 -0.77 1.81 15.68
N SER A 179 -0.01 2.18 16.71
CA SER A 179 0.92 1.26 17.38
C SER A 179 0.26 -0.03 17.91
N GLU A 180 -0.99 0.06 18.36
CA GLU A 180 -1.75 -1.04 18.97
C GLU A 180 -2.86 -1.61 18.06
N ASP A 181 -2.98 -1.15 16.82
CA ASP A 181 -4.11 -1.51 15.94
C ASP A 181 -3.97 -2.89 15.27
N LEU A 182 -2.91 -3.63 15.61
CA LEU A 182 -2.69 -5.01 15.14
C LEU A 182 -2.42 -5.91 16.35
N GLU A 183 -3.29 -6.90 16.56
CA GLU A 183 -3.18 -7.86 17.65
C GLU A 183 -2.79 -9.23 17.09
N TRP A 184 -1.54 -9.63 17.32
CA TRP A 184 -1.00 -10.90 16.86
C TRP A 184 -1.10 -11.97 17.94
N ASN A 185 -2.01 -12.93 17.76
CA ASN A 185 -2.25 -13.99 18.74
C ASN A 185 -1.78 -15.34 18.19
N LEU A 186 -0.83 -15.98 18.87
CA LEU A 186 -0.39 -17.32 18.51
C LEU A 186 -1.41 -18.38 18.92
N TYR A 187 -1.58 -19.41 18.10
CA TYR A 187 -2.43 -20.55 18.41
C TYR A 187 -1.86 -21.39 19.57
N GLU A 188 -2.61 -21.45 20.67
CA GLU A 188 -2.22 -22.16 21.89
C GLU A 188 -2.82 -23.58 22.02
N GLY A 189 -3.24 -24.19 20.91
CA GLY A 189 -3.82 -25.55 20.95
C GLY A 189 -2.80 -26.64 21.30
N GLU A 190 -3.26 -27.90 21.26
CA GLU A 190 -2.42 -29.07 21.56
C GLU A 190 -1.13 -29.06 20.72
N ASN A 191 0.03 -29.14 21.38
CA ASN A 191 1.38 -29.03 20.80
C ASN A 191 1.71 -27.70 20.10
N LYS A 192 0.93 -26.62 20.32
CA LYS A 192 1.09 -25.30 19.66
C LYS A 192 1.09 -25.36 18.13
N THR A 193 0.61 -26.46 17.55
CA THR A 193 0.55 -26.67 16.11
C THR A 193 -0.77 -27.33 15.76
N ARG A 194 -1.28 -27.04 14.57
CA ARG A 194 -2.51 -27.64 14.07
C ARG A 194 -2.16 -28.72 13.06
N THR A 195 -2.33 -29.99 13.46
CA THR A 195 -2.20 -31.10 12.52
C THR A 195 -3.49 -31.31 11.75
N LEU A 196 -3.39 -31.27 10.41
CA LEU A 196 -4.51 -31.44 9.51
C LEU A 196 -4.52 -32.88 8.98
N ASN A 197 -4.87 -33.82 9.86
CA ASN A 197 -4.93 -35.26 9.54
C ASN A 197 -6.21 -35.61 8.78
N GLY A 198 -6.12 -35.64 7.46
CA GLY A 198 -7.11 -36.25 6.59
C GLY A 198 -6.47 -36.49 5.22
N GLY A 199 -6.69 -37.65 4.60
CA GLY A 199 -6.04 -38.08 3.34
C GLY A 199 -6.31 -37.22 2.09
N GLY A 200 -6.73 -35.97 2.27
CA GLY A 200 -6.85 -34.95 1.22
C GLY A 200 -6.21 -33.61 1.60
N ALA A 201 -5.26 -33.56 2.54
CA ALA A 201 -4.56 -32.33 2.99
C ALA A 201 -3.16 -32.16 2.35
N ASP A 202 -2.99 -32.63 1.11
CA ASP A 202 -1.76 -32.46 0.35
C ASP A 202 -1.72 -31.06 -0.29
N LEU A 203 -0.84 -30.21 0.23
CA LEU A 203 -0.68 -28.81 -0.15
C LEU A 203 -0.21 -28.61 -1.59
N ASP A 204 0.40 -29.62 -2.22
CA ASP A 204 0.76 -29.56 -3.64
C ASP A 204 -0.50 -29.68 -4.53
N THR A 205 -1.63 -30.15 -3.98
CA THR A 205 -2.90 -30.24 -4.71
C THR A 205 -3.84 -29.08 -4.37
N VAL A 206 -4.64 -28.65 -5.36
CA VAL A 206 -5.71 -27.64 -5.14
C VAL A 206 -6.70 -28.11 -4.06
N ARG A 207 -7.02 -29.41 -4.04
CA ARG A 207 -7.94 -29.99 -3.06
C ARG A 207 -7.38 -29.91 -1.63
N GLY A 208 -6.09 -30.16 -1.44
CA GLY A 208 -5.46 -30.04 -0.13
C GLY A 208 -5.31 -28.62 0.35
N ARG A 209 -4.93 -27.69 -0.54
CA ARG A 209 -4.97 -26.24 -0.22
C ARG A 209 -6.35 -25.80 0.24
N TYR A 210 -7.40 -26.19 -0.49
CA TYR A 210 -8.78 -25.88 -0.08
C TYR A 210 -9.18 -26.53 1.25
N GLY A 211 -8.79 -27.78 1.50
CA GLY A 211 -9.08 -28.49 2.74
C GLY A 211 -8.45 -27.83 3.98
N ILE A 212 -7.20 -27.38 3.85
CA ILE A 212 -6.47 -26.67 4.91
C ILE A 212 -7.10 -25.29 5.14
N TRP A 213 -7.29 -24.50 4.08
CA TRP A 213 -7.95 -23.20 4.16
C TRP A 213 -9.33 -23.30 4.81
N ARG A 214 -10.14 -24.29 4.44
CA ARG A 214 -11.48 -24.51 5.02
C ARG A 214 -11.40 -24.82 6.52
N THR A 215 -10.40 -25.59 6.94
CA THR A 215 -10.22 -25.93 8.35
C THR A 215 -9.82 -24.70 9.17
N LEU A 216 -8.87 -23.92 8.68
CA LEU A 216 -8.43 -22.67 9.31
C LEU A 216 -9.55 -21.62 9.32
N SER A 217 -10.34 -21.54 8.25
CA SER A 217 -11.52 -20.65 8.17
C SER A 217 -12.53 -20.96 9.27
N GLY A 218 -12.69 -22.24 9.64
CA GLY A 218 -13.52 -22.64 10.77
C GLY A 218 -12.98 -22.26 12.15
N MET A 219 -11.72 -21.80 12.25
CA MET A 219 -11.12 -21.31 13.48
C MET A 219 -11.34 -19.82 13.71
N LYS A 220 -11.83 -19.09 12.69
CA LYS A 220 -12.20 -17.69 12.80
C LYS A 220 -13.44 -17.57 13.70
N LYS A 221 -13.20 -17.33 14.99
CA LYS A 221 -14.24 -17.00 15.97
C LYS A 221 -14.56 -15.51 15.91
N ASP A 222 -15.60 -15.07 16.62
CA ASP A 222 -16.01 -13.65 16.70
C ASP A 222 -14.89 -12.73 17.25
N ASP A 223 -13.88 -13.31 17.89
CA ASP A 223 -12.74 -12.61 18.46
C ASP A 223 -11.59 -12.37 17.47
N TYR A 224 -11.65 -12.92 16.25
CA TYR A 224 -10.59 -12.75 15.23
C TYR A 224 -11.14 -12.24 13.90
N ASP A 225 -10.45 -11.23 13.36
CA ASP A 225 -10.70 -10.69 12.03
C ASP A 225 -10.05 -11.53 10.95
N LEU A 226 -8.90 -12.14 11.25
CA LEU A 226 -8.13 -12.97 10.32
C LEU A 226 -7.58 -14.23 11.01
N VAL A 227 -7.45 -15.32 10.25
CA VAL A 227 -6.69 -16.52 10.63
C VAL A 227 -5.60 -16.74 9.60
N ILE A 228 -4.35 -16.82 10.04
CA ILE A 228 -3.20 -17.05 9.17
C ILE A 228 -2.60 -18.41 9.51
N GLY A 229 -2.67 -19.35 8.57
CA GLY A 229 -1.98 -20.63 8.69
C GLY A 229 -0.56 -20.54 8.16
N PHE A 230 0.42 -21.01 8.92
CA PHE A 230 1.82 -21.04 8.51
C PHE A 230 2.29 -22.46 8.27
N VAL A 231 2.90 -22.69 7.10
CA VAL A 231 3.37 -24.00 6.64
C VAL A 231 4.87 -23.93 6.34
N PRO A 232 5.62 -25.03 6.51
CA PRO A 232 7.08 -24.97 6.48
C PRO A 232 7.68 -24.77 5.09
N ARG A 233 6.98 -25.16 4.02
CA ARG A 233 7.50 -25.19 2.65
C ARG A 233 6.55 -24.59 1.64
N ASN A 234 7.13 -24.12 0.55
CA ASN A 234 6.36 -23.63 -0.56
C ASN A 234 5.63 -24.79 -1.24
N MET A 235 4.44 -24.50 -1.74
CA MET A 235 3.60 -25.46 -2.43
C MET A 235 4.02 -25.57 -3.90
N ARG A 236 4.16 -26.79 -4.41
CA ARG A 236 4.65 -27.09 -5.76
C ARG A 236 3.61 -27.90 -6.52
N PRO A 237 2.63 -27.25 -7.16
CA PRO A 237 1.61 -27.96 -7.91
C PRO A 237 2.23 -28.86 -9.00
N GLY A 238 1.97 -30.17 -8.95
CA GLY A 238 2.41 -31.10 -9.99
C GLY A 238 1.64 -30.93 -11.30
N GLY A 239 2.33 -30.96 -12.44
CA GLY A 239 1.74 -30.92 -13.79
C GLY A 239 2.74 -30.56 -14.90
N GLU A 240 2.39 -30.84 -16.17
CA GLU A 240 3.26 -30.58 -17.35
C GLU A 240 3.50 -29.10 -17.65
N SER A 241 2.67 -28.20 -17.13
CA SER A 241 3.01 -26.78 -17.03
C SER A 241 3.69 -26.57 -15.68
N ALA A 242 4.95 -26.14 -15.68
CA ALA A 242 5.65 -25.66 -14.49
C ALA A 242 4.85 -24.50 -13.86
N GLN A 243 3.84 -24.81 -13.06
CA GLN A 243 3.13 -23.82 -12.27
C GLN A 243 4.15 -23.26 -11.28
N ARG A 244 4.18 -21.94 -11.19
CA ARG A 244 5.04 -21.27 -10.23
C ARG A 244 4.74 -21.81 -8.84
N THR A 245 5.80 -21.95 -8.06
CA THR A 245 5.74 -22.21 -6.63
C THR A 245 4.78 -21.22 -5.97
N VAL A 246 3.86 -21.73 -5.14
CA VAL A 246 2.90 -20.90 -4.40
C VAL A 246 3.46 -20.67 -2.99
N THR A 247 3.65 -19.40 -2.63
CA THR A 247 4.22 -18.94 -1.36
C THR A 247 3.12 -18.56 -0.36
N GLY A 248 2.01 -18.00 -0.86
CA GLY A 248 0.80 -17.68 -0.10
C GLY A 248 -0.46 -18.02 -0.89
N PHE A 249 -1.58 -18.23 -0.21
CA PHE A 249 -2.88 -18.30 -0.88
C PHE A 249 -4.06 -18.02 0.05
N THR A 250 -5.16 -17.63 -0.58
CA THR A 250 -6.49 -17.58 0.01
C THR A 250 -7.59 -18.03 -0.96
N PHE A 251 -8.70 -18.56 -0.43
CA PHE A 251 -9.93 -18.82 -1.19
C PHE A 251 -11.09 -17.89 -0.78
N GLY A 252 -10.84 -16.87 0.05
CA GLY A 252 -11.85 -15.94 0.51
C GLY A 252 -11.41 -15.09 1.70
N LYS A 253 -12.25 -14.15 2.10
CA LYS A 253 -11.89 -13.19 3.16
C LYS A 253 -11.66 -13.87 4.52
N GLY A 254 -10.68 -13.36 5.26
CA GLY A 254 -10.50 -13.70 6.67
C GLY A 254 -9.65 -14.93 6.96
N THR A 255 -9.14 -15.63 5.94
CA THR A 255 -8.21 -16.74 6.15
C THR A 255 -7.23 -16.87 5.00
N VAL A 256 -5.95 -16.98 5.33
CA VAL A 256 -4.84 -17.13 4.40
C VAL A 256 -3.91 -18.23 4.89
N VAL A 257 -3.11 -18.80 3.98
CA VAL A 257 -2.08 -19.78 4.30
C VAL A 257 -0.77 -19.35 3.65
N ILE A 258 0.31 -19.36 4.42
CA ILE A 258 1.60 -18.77 4.06
C ILE A 258 2.72 -19.77 4.32
N SER A 259 3.63 -19.89 3.37
CA SER A 259 4.86 -20.65 3.47
C SER A 259 5.96 -19.82 4.12
N LEU A 260 6.73 -20.45 5.01
CA LEU A 260 7.94 -19.87 5.60
C LEU A 260 9.22 -20.14 4.78
N GLU A 261 9.16 -20.90 3.69
CA GLU A 261 10.29 -21.09 2.74
C GLU A 261 10.44 -19.91 1.76
N ASP A 262 9.58 -18.90 1.85
CA ASP A 262 9.73 -17.68 1.06
C ASP A 262 10.94 -16.83 1.54
N THR A 263 11.45 -15.97 0.67
CA THR A 263 12.60 -15.10 0.97
C THR A 263 12.29 -14.09 2.09
N SER A 264 11.06 -13.56 2.08
CA SER A 264 10.54 -12.65 3.10
C SER A 264 9.07 -12.99 3.40
N PRO A 265 8.82 -14.02 4.23
CA PRO A 265 7.47 -14.45 4.60
C PRO A 265 6.61 -13.33 5.20
N GLU A 266 7.20 -12.36 5.90
CA GLU A 266 6.57 -11.16 6.45
C GLU A 266 5.94 -10.26 5.37
N VAL A 267 6.53 -10.18 4.17
CA VAL A 267 5.93 -9.48 3.03
C VAL A 267 4.74 -10.26 2.51
N THR A 268 4.86 -11.59 2.42
CA THR A 268 3.76 -12.46 2.01
C THR A 268 2.59 -12.42 3.01
N VAL A 269 2.87 -12.24 4.31
CA VAL A 269 1.83 -11.92 5.32
C VAL A 269 1.08 -10.66 4.93
N ALA A 270 1.76 -9.54 4.71
CA ALA A 270 1.10 -8.30 4.31
C ALA A 270 0.36 -8.45 2.98
N HIS A 271 0.94 -9.11 1.98
CA HIS A 271 0.32 -9.37 0.68
C HIS A 271 -1.03 -10.09 0.80
N GLU A 272 -1.05 -11.21 1.53
CA GLU A 272 -2.23 -12.06 1.70
C GLU A 272 -3.29 -11.42 2.60
N ILE A 273 -2.88 -10.63 3.59
CA ILE A 273 -3.81 -9.76 4.33
C ILE A 273 -4.44 -8.76 3.36
N GLY A 274 -3.69 -8.20 2.42
CA GLY A 274 -4.19 -7.26 1.42
C GLY A 274 -5.34 -7.85 0.60
N HIS A 275 -5.21 -9.10 0.17
CA HIS A 275 -6.30 -9.83 -0.49
C HIS A 275 -7.55 -9.98 0.38
N CYS A 276 -7.41 -10.14 1.69
CA CYS A 276 -8.57 -10.17 2.61
C CYS A 276 -9.35 -8.84 2.62
N TYR A 277 -8.68 -7.73 2.31
CA TYR A 277 -9.25 -6.39 2.15
C TYR A 277 -9.59 -6.02 0.71
N ASN A 278 -9.58 -7.01 -0.21
CA ASN A 278 -9.88 -6.90 -1.65
C ASN A 278 -8.82 -6.20 -2.51
N LEU A 279 -7.60 -6.00 -2.02
CA LEU A 279 -6.50 -5.60 -2.90
C LEU A 279 -6.23 -6.71 -3.90
N GLY A 280 -6.04 -6.34 -5.16
CA GLY A 280 -5.62 -7.25 -6.21
C GLY A 280 -4.10 -7.29 -6.33
N ASP A 281 -3.61 -8.27 -7.09
CA ASP A 281 -2.22 -8.36 -7.47
C ASP A 281 -1.76 -7.18 -8.33
N GLU A 282 -0.47 -6.87 -8.31
CA GLU A 282 0.16 -5.84 -9.12
C GLU A 282 1.30 -6.38 -10.00
N TYR A 283 1.19 -7.65 -10.41
CA TYR A 283 2.20 -8.32 -11.25
C TYR A 283 1.58 -9.05 -12.44
N ALA A 284 2.39 -9.31 -13.46
CA ALA A 284 1.93 -9.98 -14.68
C ALA A 284 1.35 -11.37 -14.41
N ASN A 285 0.19 -11.65 -14.99
CA ASN A 285 -0.66 -12.83 -14.78
C ASN A 285 -1.30 -12.92 -13.38
N GLY A 286 -1.26 -11.86 -12.60
CA GLY A 286 -1.98 -11.77 -11.32
C GLY A 286 -3.49 -11.66 -11.48
N THR A 287 -4.18 -11.66 -10.35
CA THR A 287 -5.62 -11.43 -10.18
C THR A 287 -5.85 -9.99 -9.73
N PHE A 288 -6.30 -9.15 -10.65
CA PHE A 288 -6.43 -7.71 -10.47
C PHE A 288 -7.81 -7.32 -9.94
N CYS A 289 -7.81 -6.39 -8.98
CA CYS A 289 -9.03 -5.87 -8.39
C CYS A 289 -9.14 -4.37 -8.67
N LEU A 290 -9.57 -4.02 -9.88
CA LEU A 290 -9.56 -2.65 -10.43
C LEU A 290 -10.33 -1.60 -9.62
N ALA A 291 -11.19 -2.05 -8.68
CA ALA A 291 -11.93 -1.17 -7.79
C ALA A 291 -11.09 -0.67 -6.60
N TYR A 292 -9.97 -1.32 -6.28
CA TYR A 292 -9.20 -1.10 -5.05
C TYR A 292 -7.74 -0.71 -5.31
N ASN A 293 -7.12 -1.24 -6.36
CA ASN A 293 -5.80 -0.81 -6.79
C ASN A 293 -5.62 -0.94 -8.30
N MET A 294 -4.78 -0.06 -8.83
CA MET A 294 -4.46 0.01 -10.24
C MET A 294 -3.55 -1.14 -10.68
N VAL A 295 -3.67 -1.48 -11.96
CA VAL A 295 -2.78 -2.43 -12.62
C VAL A 295 -1.64 -1.67 -13.25
N PRO A 296 -0.38 -2.09 -13.07
CA PRO A 296 0.73 -1.44 -13.73
C PRO A 296 0.61 -1.48 -15.26
N TYR A 297 1.05 -0.39 -15.90
CA TYR A 297 0.96 -0.17 -17.32
C TYR A 297 1.52 -1.34 -18.13
N GLY A 298 0.71 -1.83 -19.07
CA GLY A 298 1.08 -2.94 -19.95
C GLY A 298 1.11 -4.32 -19.29
N MET A 299 0.83 -4.44 -17.99
CA MET A 299 0.63 -5.74 -17.36
C MET A 299 -0.76 -6.26 -17.65
N GLU A 300 -0.86 -7.57 -17.94
CA GLU A 300 -2.11 -8.28 -18.17
C GLU A 300 -2.32 -9.36 -17.11
N GLY A 301 -3.58 -9.59 -16.75
CA GLY A 301 -3.97 -10.52 -15.69
C GLY A 301 -5.47 -10.81 -15.74
N LYS A 302 -6.00 -11.43 -14.68
CA LYS A 302 -7.42 -11.79 -14.57
C LYS A 302 -8.18 -10.80 -13.69
N ASP A 303 -9.41 -10.52 -14.05
CA ASP A 303 -10.30 -9.68 -13.24
C ASP A 303 -10.80 -10.49 -12.03
N ALA A 304 -10.55 -10.01 -10.81
CA ALA A 304 -10.97 -10.66 -9.56
C ALA A 304 -12.48 -10.90 -9.49
N GLN A 305 -13.28 -10.04 -10.12
CA GLN A 305 -14.75 -10.18 -10.15
C GLN A 305 -15.24 -11.09 -11.28
N ASN A 306 -14.42 -11.29 -12.32
CA ASN A 306 -14.73 -12.18 -13.43
C ASN A 306 -13.45 -12.86 -13.95
N PRO A 307 -13.06 -14.01 -13.36
CA PRO A 307 -11.80 -14.68 -13.70
C PRO A 307 -11.66 -15.14 -15.17
N LEU A 308 -12.75 -15.15 -15.94
CA LEU A 308 -12.72 -15.44 -17.38
C LEU A 308 -12.27 -14.24 -18.21
N LYS A 309 -12.34 -13.03 -17.66
CA LYS A 309 -11.97 -11.79 -18.33
C LYS A 309 -10.49 -11.48 -18.07
N THR A 310 -9.75 -11.28 -19.15
CA THR A 310 -8.41 -10.67 -19.07
C THR A 310 -8.56 -9.15 -19.01
N VAL A 311 -7.78 -8.52 -18.15
CA VAL A 311 -7.69 -7.07 -17.98
C VAL A 311 -6.24 -6.64 -18.04
N SER A 312 -5.99 -5.39 -18.44
CA SER A 312 -4.66 -4.83 -18.61
C SER A 312 -4.56 -3.44 -18.01
N GLY A 313 -3.40 -3.07 -17.48
CA GLY A 313 -3.12 -1.69 -17.05
C GLY A 313 -2.91 -0.77 -18.26
N ASP A 314 -3.65 0.34 -18.30
CA ASP A 314 -3.66 1.30 -19.41
C ASP A 314 -3.17 2.71 -19.01
N CYS A 315 -2.94 2.96 -17.71
CA CYS A 315 -2.41 4.23 -17.22
C CYS A 315 -0.88 4.27 -17.29
N PRO A 316 -0.26 5.14 -18.12
CA PRO A 316 1.18 5.17 -18.32
C PRO A 316 1.97 5.67 -17.09
N TYR A 317 1.30 6.27 -16.11
CA TYR A 317 1.92 6.78 -14.89
C TYR A 317 2.13 5.68 -13.84
N ILE A 318 1.31 4.63 -13.85
CA ILE A 318 1.46 3.49 -12.94
C ILE A 318 2.44 2.50 -13.57
N LYS A 319 3.70 2.57 -13.20
CA LYS A 319 4.76 1.71 -13.77
C LYS A 319 4.92 0.44 -12.95
N GLY A 320 5.21 -0.67 -13.62
CA GLY A 320 5.52 -1.93 -12.94
C GLY A 320 7.01 -2.09 -12.70
N GLY A 321 7.36 -2.73 -11.59
CA GLY A 321 8.73 -3.12 -11.26
C GLY A 321 9.29 -4.10 -12.27
N LEU A 322 10.61 -4.10 -12.42
CA LEU A 322 11.30 -4.84 -13.47
C LEU A 322 11.33 -6.36 -13.25
N GLY A 323 11.06 -6.85 -12.04
CA GLY A 323 11.09 -8.29 -11.72
C GLY A 323 12.44 -8.94 -12.03
N ASN A 324 13.53 -8.27 -11.68
CA ASN A 324 14.90 -8.75 -11.88
C ASN A 324 15.66 -8.78 -10.55
N ALA A 325 16.92 -9.18 -10.53
CA ALA A 325 17.69 -9.36 -9.28
C ALA A 325 17.82 -8.12 -8.37
N LYS A 326 17.43 -6.92 -8.83
CA LYS A 326 17.55 -5.65 -8.10
C LYS A 326 16.21 -4.99 -7.78
N GLN A 327 15.09 -5.52 -8.25
CA GLN A 327 13.79 -4.88 -8.08
C GLN A 327 12.68 -5.93 -8.19
N GLY A 328 11.76 -5.87 -7.25
CA GLY A 328 10.58 -6.73 -7.20
C GLY A 328 9.65 -6.57 -8.40
N THR A 329 8.53 -7.29 -8.35
CA THR A 329 7.37 -7.00 -9.20
C THR A 329 6.35 -6.21 -8.38
N GLY A 330 5.31 -5.66 -9.00
CA GLY A 330 4.41 -4.70 -8.32
C GLY A 330 4.45 -3.32 -8.97
N THR A 331 3.62 -2.39 -8.54
CA THR A 331 3.75 -0.97 -8.93
C THR A 331 5.03 -0.38 -8.34
N VAL A 332 5.76 0.42 -9.12
CA VAL A 332 6.92 1.19 -8.64
C VAL A 332 6.43 2.36 -7.81
N ILE A 333 7.03 2.53 -6.65
CA ILE A 333 6.85 3.69 -5.78
C ILE A 333 8.10 4.53 -5.96
N SER A 334 7.92 5.73 -6.51
CA SER A 334 9.06 6.58 -6.85
C SER A 334 9.62 7.27 -5.61
N LYS A 335 10.88 7.70 -5.70
CA LYS A 335 11.53 8.49 -4.65
C LYS A 335 10.68 9.70 -4.27
N GLU A 336 10.14 10.43 -5.24
CA GLU A 336 9.34 11.66 -5.07
C GLU A 336 8.02 11.46 -4.31
N GLN A 337 7.64 10.22 -4.04
CA GLN A 337 6.53 9.90 -3.13
C GLN A 337 6.89 10.01 -1.66
N TYR A 338 8.18 10.20 -1.36
CA TYR A 338 8.75 10.25 -0.01
C TYR A 338 8.25 9.08 0.83
N ALA A 339 8.67 7.86 0.50
CA ALA A 339 8.34 6.73 1.36
C ALA A 339 9.07 6.88 2.70
N TYR A 340 8.36 6.67 3.80
CA TYR A 340 8.88 6.93 5.15
C TYR A 340 8.64 5.75 6.08
N ASP A 341 9.72 5.25 6.67
CA ASP A 341 9.68 4.21 7.69
C ASP A 341 9.42 4.83 9.06
N SER A 342 8.18 4.79 9.51
CA SER A 342 7.79 5.31 10.82
C SER A 342 8.38 4.53 12.00
N MET A 343 8.92 3.33 11.78
CA MET A 343 9.52 2.51 12.83
C MET A 343 10.99 2.87 13.07
N THR A 344 11.72 3.23 12.01
CA THR A 344 13.12 3.70 12.09
C THR A 344 13.25 5.22 12.08
N ASN A 345 12.17 5.94 11.74
CA ASN A 345 12.12 7.39 11.59
C ASN A 345 13.02 7.88 10.44
N GLU A 346 12.98 7.18 9.30
CA GLU A 346 13.84 7.43 8.14
C GLU A 346 13.06 7.50 6.83
N LEU A 347 13.45 8.43 5.95
CA LEU A 347 13.02 8.44 4.56
C LEU A 347 13.74 7.33 3.79
N ILE A 348 13.02 6.65 2.91
CA ILE A 348 13.55 5.56 2.10
C ILE A 348 14.13 6.12 0.81
N ASP A 349 15.46 6.14 0.73
CA ASP A 349 16.18 6.78 -0.37
C ASP A 349 16.36 5.95 -1.64
N ARG A 350 15.26 5.40 -2.16
CA ARG A 350 15.24 4.61 -3.40
C ARG A 350 13.83 4.33 -3.88
N GLU A 351 13.74 3.95 -5.15
CA GLU A 351 12.53 3.32 -5.66
C GLU A 351 12.26 2.01 -4.93
N MET A 352 10.99 1.78 -4.65
CA MET A 352 10.47 0.57 -4.02
C MET A 352 9.45 -0.07 -4.96
N THR A 353 9.07 -1.30 -4.66
CA THR A 353 7.96 -1.97 -5.35
C THR A 353 6.80 -2.26 -4.41
N SER A 354 5.59 -2.28 -4.94
CA SER A 354 4.40 -2.57 -4.17
C SER A 354 4.45 -3.95 -3.52
N LEU A 355 4.05 -4.05 -2.26
CA LEU A 355 3.85 -5.31 -1.55
C LEU A 355 2.82 -6.22 -2.23
N MET A 356 1.96 -5.68 -3.10
CA MET A 356 1.02 -6.45 -3.92
C MET A 356 1.68 -7.09 -5.16
N GLY A 357 3.00 -6.97 -5.29
CA GLY A 357 3.82 -7.73 -6.24
C GLY A 357 3.98 -9.22 -5.87
N LEU A 358 4.63 -10.00 -6.75
CA LEU A 358 5.15 -11.32 -6.40
C LEU A 358 6.24 -11.19 -5.36
N SER A 359 6.14 -12.00 -4.30
CA SER A 359 7.19 -12.19 -3.30
C SER A 359 8.44 -12.88 -3.87
N GLY A 360 9.49 -13.02 -3.04
CA GLY A 360 10.78 -13.62 -3.44
C GLY A 360 11.96 -12.64 -3.48
N TYR A 361 11.79 -11.47 -2.88
CA TYR A 361 12.82 -10.44 -2.68
C TYR A 361 12.88 -10.08 -1.20
N SER A 362 13.95 -9.40 -0.76
CA SER A 362 14.04 -8.91 0.62
C SER A 362 12.90 -7.95 0.94
N ALA A 363 12.44 -7.94 2.19
CA ALA A 363 11.39 -7.03 2.68
C ALA A 363 11.68 -5.56 2.38
N ASP A 364 12.96 -5.17 2.40
CA ASP A 364 13.36 -3.81 2.07
C ASP A 364 12.95 -3.41 0.65
N GLU A 365 12.68 -4.32 -0.30
CA GLU A 365 12.22 -3.93 -1.65
C GLU A 365 10.73 -3.59 -1.75
N TYR A 366 9.97 -3.85 -0.69
CA TYR A 366 8.53 -3.74 -0.73
C TYR A 366 8.03 -2.59 0.10
N TRP A 367 6.99 -1.94 -0.42
CA TRP A 367 6.29 -0.86 0.27
C TRP A 367 4.82 -0.79 -0.14
N CYS A 368 4.04 0.06 0.52
CA CYS A 368 2.66 0.30 0.13
C CYS A 368 2.58 1.33 -1.01
N THR A 369 1.63 1.15 -1.92
CA THR A 369 1.26 2.18 -2.91
C THR A 369 0.22 3.13 -2.35
N THR A 370 0.01 4.27 -3.01
CA THR A 370 -1.07 5.21 -2.71
C THR A 370 -2.44 4.53 -2.68
N ASP A 371 -2.74 3.67 -3.65
CA ASP A 371 -4.00 2.92 -3.72
C ASP A 371 -4.12 1.90 -2.58
N THR A 372 -3.02 1.21 -2.25
CA THR A 372 -2.96 0.26 -1.13
C THR A 372 -3.25 0.97 0.19
N TRP A 373 -2.53 2.06 0.48
CA TRP A 373 -2.73 2.88 1.68
C TRP A 373 -4.17 3.38 1.75
N ASN A 374 -4.68 3.95 0.65
CA ASN A 374 -6.02 4.52 0.60
C ASN A 374 -7.13 3.50 0.80
N THR A 375 -6.98 2.31 0.22
CA THR A 375 -7.93 1.21 0.38
C THR A 375 -7.91 0.68 1.81
N MET A 376 -6.73 0.41 2.36
CA MET A 376 -6.59 -0.09 3.73
C MET A 376 -7.12 0.93 4.74
N TYR A 377 -6.79 2.21 4.59
CA TYR A 377 -7.29 3.28 5.45
C TYR A 377 -8.81 3.33 5.43
N SER A 378 -9.42 3.26 4.24
CA SER A 378 -10.88 3.30 4.11
C SER A 378 -11.55 2.07 4.72
N ALA A 379 -10.88 0.92 4.72
CA ALA A 379 -11.39 -0.31 5.30
C ALA A 379 -11.25 -0.36 6.83
N LEU A 380 -10.31 0.40 7.40
CA LEU A 380 -9.94 0.34 8.82
C LEU A 380 -10.37 1.57 9.61
N SER A 381 -10.53 2.74 8.99
CA SER A 381 -10.96 3.96 9.69
C SER A 381 -12.34 3.80 10.33
N GLN A 382 -12.48 4.31 11.56
CA GLN A 382 -13.74 4.32 12.33
C GLN A 382 -14.55 5.61 12.14
#